data_AF-A0A7S1G043-F1
#
_entry.id   AF-A0A7S1G043-F1
#
_cell.length_a   1.000
_cell.length_b   1.000
_cell.length_c   1.000
_cell.angle_alpha   90.00
_cell.angle_beta   90.00
_cell.angle_gamma   90.00
#
_symmetry.space_group_name_H-M   'P 1'
#
loop_
_entity.id
_entity.type
_entity.pdbx_description
1 polymer ?
#
loop_
_entity_poly.entity_id
_entity_poly.type
_entity_poly.pdbx_seq_one_letter_code
_entity_poly.pdbx_strand_id
1 'polypeptide(L)'
;RNRRRACVKIRMYWRRPLFVAFGTMASKHPNDDVVLRKILTTTRTVALVGASKNPARPSHEVMGVLQESGYRVIPVNPGLALRNESVRGERAYASLADVPVPIDLVDVFRRSEAAGEGVDEGIAVGGKAGWV
;
A
#
# COMPACT_ATOMS: atom_id res chain seq x y z
N ARG A 1 -0.84 12.73 -17.69
CA ARG A 1 -0.77 11.62 -18.68
C ARG A 1 -0.33 10.29 -18.07
N ASN A 2 0.58 10.26 -17.08
CA ASN A 2 1.12 9.03 -16.48
C ASN A 2 0.13 8.26 -15.55
N ARG A 3 -0.66 8.98 -14.73
CA ARG A 3 -1.57 8.36 -13.74
C ARG A 3 -2.73 7.53 -14.33
N ARG A 4 -3.19 7.81 -15.56
CA ARG A 4 -4.22 6.97 -16.22
C ARG A 4 -3.67 5.61 -16.66
N ARG A 5 -2.41 5.54 -17.11
CA ARG A 5 -1.72 4.28 -17.41
C ARG A 5 -1.37 3.51 -16.13
N ALA A 6 -0.98 4.22 -15.08
CA ALA A 6 -0.84 3.66 -13.74
C ALA A 6 -2.14 3.01 -13.27
N CYS A 7 -3.28 3.69 -13.40
CA CYS A 7 -4.58 3.14 -13.05
C CYS A 7 -4.93 1.85 -13.82
N VAL A 8 -4.48 1.69 -15.08
CA VAL A 8 -4.66 0.46 -15.87
C VAL A 8 -3.70 -0.66 -15.44
N LYS A 9 -2.43 -0.35 -15.15
CA LYS A 9 -1.43 -1.33 -14.66
C LYS A 9 -1.73 -1.78 -13.23
N ILE A 10 -2.10 -0.84 -12.36
CA ILE A 10 -2.64 -1.07 -11.01
C ILE A 10 -3.91 -1.91 -11.13
N ARG A 11 -4.88 -1.55 -11.97
CA ARG A 11 -6.09 -2.38 -12.21
C ARG A 11 -5.81 -3.78 -12.77
N MET A 12 -4.67 -4.01 -13.44
CA MET A 12 -4.24 -5.36 -13.85
C MET A 12 -3.66 -6.16 -12.67
N TYR A 13 -2.82 -5.54 -11.83
CA TYR A 13 -2.30 -6.15 -10.61
C TYR A 13 -3.39 -6.37 -9.54
N TRP A 14 -4.39 -5.47 -9.50
CA TRP A 14 -5.43 -5.36 -8.49
C TRP A 14 -6.74 -6.05 -8.94
N ARG A 15 -6.65 -7.06 -9.83
CA ARG A 15 -7.80 -7.71 -10.48
C ARG A 15 -8.19 -9.08 -9.91
N ARG A 16 -7.58 -9.52 -8.80
CA ARG A 16 -7.93 -10.76 -8.05
C ARG A 16 -7.87 -10.42 -6.52
N PRO A 17 -8.85 -10.87 -5.69
CA PRO A 17 -9.37 -10.13 -4.52
C PRO A 17 -8.49 -10.30 -3.25
N LEU A 18 -8.40 -9.38 -2.28
CA LEU A 18 -9.43 -8.58 -1.60
C LEU A 18 -9.06 -7.09 -1.38
N PHE A 19 -9.99 -6.18 -1.69
CA PHE A 19 -9.90 -4.76 -1.35
C PHE A 19 -10.74 -4.47 -0.09
N VAL A 20 -10.14 -3.84 0.92
CA VAL A 20 -10.85 -3.37 2.13
C VAL A 20 -10.76 -1.85 2.18
N ALA A 21 -11.90 -1.19 1.97
CA ALA A 21 -12.02 0.26 2.18
C ALA A 21 -12.26 0.52 3.67
N PHE A 22 -11.37 1.25 4.33
CA PHE A 22 -11.57 1.70 5.71
C PHE A 22 -12.28 3.05 5.68
N GLY A 23 -13.44 3.14 6.32
CA GLY A 23 -14.23 4.35 6.24
C GLY A 23 -15.06 4.61 7.49
N THR A 24 -14.99 5.86 7.94
CA THR A 24 -16.19 6.59 8.34
C THR A 24 -16.49 7.60 7.24
N MET A 25 -17.24 7.20 6.21
CA MET A 25 -18.22 8.04 5.51
C MET A 25 -19.08 7.18 4.60
N ALA A 26 -20.39 7.34 4.75
CA ALA A 26 -21.42 6.54 4.11
C ALA A 26 -21.46 6.72 2.58
N SER A 27 -21.18 5.66 1.82
CA SER A 27 -21.87 5.38 0.55
C SER A 27 -21.80 3.89 0.21
N LYS A 28 -22.90 3.39 -0.34
CA LYS A 28 -23.20 1.98 -0.66
C LYS A 28 -22.10 1.31 -1.49
N HIS A 29 -21.58 0.19 -0.97
CA HIS A 29 -20.60 -0.75 -1.54
C HIS A 29 -19.15 -0.25 -1.75
N PRO A 30 -18.14 -0.97 -1.20
CA PRO A 30 -16.72 -0.59 -1.23
C PRO A 30 -16.05 -0.67 -2.62
N ASN A 31 -16.79 -1.13 -3.64
CA ASN A 31 -16.34 -1.29 -5.03
C ASN A 31 -16.98 -0.27 -5.99
N ASP A 32 -17.62 0.78 -5.49
CA ASP A 32 -18.12 1.86 -6.36
C ASP A 32 -16.94 2.54 -7.08
N ASP A 33 -17.01 2.59 -8.41
CA ASP A 33 -16.02 3.21 -9.29
C ASP A 33 -15.72 4.66 -8.89
N VAL A 34 -16.69 5.37 -8.31
CA VAL A 34 -16.52 6.74 -7.81
C VAL A 34 -15.61 6.77 -6.57
N VAL A 35 -15.79 5.84 -5.64
CA VAL A 35 -14.98 5.72 -4.42
C VAL A 35 -13.56 5.29 -4.77
N LEU A 36 -13.41 4.28 -5.63
CA LEU A 36 -12.12 3.84 -6.17
C LEU A 36 -11.38 4.96 -6.89
N ARG A 37 -12.06 5.73 -7.75
CA ARG A 37 -11.46 6.90 -8.41
C ARG A 37 -10.98 7.92 -7.41
N LYS A 38 -11.78 8.23 -6.39
CA LYS A 38 -11.43 9.22 -5.38
C LYS A 38 -10.18 8.77 -4.62
N ILE A 39 -10.15 7.54 -4.12
CA ILE A 39 -9.00 6.96 -3.42
C ILE A 39 -7.76 7.00 -4.32
N LEU A 40 -7.83 6.48 -5.55
CA LEU A 40 -6.68 6.43 -6.46
C LEU A 40 -6.17 7.80 -6.93
N THR A 41 -7.03 8.82 -6.94
CA THR A 41 -6.65 10.19 -7.35
C THR A 41 -6.14 11.04 -6.18
N THR A 42 -6.58 10.77 -4.95
CA THR A 42 -6.12 11.50 -3.76
C THR A 42 -4.94 10.84 -3.06
N THR A 43 -4.73 9.53 -3.26
CA THR A 43 -3.62 8.79 -2.66
C THR A 43 -2.29 9.32 -3.19
N ARG A 44 -1.40 9.70 -2.27
CA ARG A 44 -0.03 10.13 -2.57
C ARG A 44 0.99 9.22 -1.90
N THR A 45 0.68 8.76 -0.68
CA THR A 45 1.58 7.92 0.11
C THR A 45 0.99 6.52 0.30
N VAL A 46 1.75 5.50 -0.09
CA VAL A 46 1.40 4.09 0.07
C VAL A 46 2.39 3.46 1.04
N ALA A 47 1.91 2.80 2.10
CA ALA A 47 2.74 1.95 2.94
C ALA A 47 2.69 0.52 2.44
N LEU A 48 3.83 -0.09 2.17
CA LEU A 48 3.94 -1.45 1.64
C LEU A 48 4.46 -2.38 2.73
N VAL A 49 3.55 -3.13 3.35
CA VAL A 49 3.82 -4.06 4.44
C VAL A 49 4.34 -5.38 3.86
N GLY A 50 5.47 -5.85 4.38
CA GLY A 50 6.16 -7.02 3.83
C GLY A 50 7.10 -6.67 2.67
N ALA A 51 7.50 -5.40 2.54
CA ALA A 51 8.46 -4.97 1.52
C ALA A 51 9.77 -5.78 1.56
N SER A 52 10.30 -6.09 0.39
CA SER A 52 11.55 -6.84 0.24
C SER A 52 12.52 -6.14 -0.71
N LYS A 53 13.82 -6.25 -0.44
CA LYS A 53 14.88 -5.81 -1.35
C LYS A 53 15.17 -6.80 -2.48
N ASN A 54 14.74 -8.05 -2.31
CA ASN A 54 15.01 -9.08 -3.30
C ASN A 54 14.17 -8.82 -4.57
N PRO A 55 14.80 -8.58 -5.74
CA PRO A 55 14.09 -8.31 -6.99
C PRO A 55 13.17 -9.44 -7.45
N ALA A 56 13.41 -10.67 -7.01
CA ALA A 56 12.56 -11.82 -7.32
C ALA A 56 11.25 -11.86 -6.51
N ARG A 57 11.09 -10.97 -5.50
CA ARG A 57 9.88 -10.92 -4.68
C ARG A 57 8.85 -9.97 -5.31
N PRO A 58 7.56 -10.37 -5.41
CA PRO A 58 6.51 -9.52 -5.98
C PRO A 58 6.41 -8.14 -5.34
N SER A 59 6.62 -8.04 -4.03
CA SER A 59 6.63 -6.77 -3.28
C SER A 59 7.65 -5.76 -3.83
N HIS A 60 8.80 -6.23 -4.35
CA HIS A 60 9.84 -5.36 -4.89
C HIS A 60 9.46 -4.80 -6.27
N GLU A 61 8.85 -5.63 -7.10
CA GLU A 61 8.33 -5.22 -8.40
C GLU A 61 7.17 -4.23 -8.24
N VAL A 62 6.19 -4.55 -7.39
CA VAL A 62 5.02 -3.70 -7.14
C VAL A 62 5.42 -2.34 -6.59
N MET A 63 6.37 -2.29 -5.64
CA MET A 63 6.93 -1.03 -5.15
C MET A 63 7.48 -0.17 -6.29
N GLY A 64 8.14 -0.79 -7.27
CA GLY A 64 8.64 -0.10 -8.44
C GLY A 64 7.57 0.46 -9.35
N VAL A 65 6.57 -0.36 -9.69
CA VAL A 65 5.44 0.06 -10.52
C VAL A 65 4.71 1.24 -9.88
N LEU A 66 4.54 1.23 -8.56
CA LEU A 66 3.92 2.32 -7.80
C LEU A 66 4.79 3.59 -7.79
N GLN A 67 6.09 3.48 -7.57
CA GLN A 67 7.02 4.61 -7.64
C GLN A 67 7.06 5.24 -9.05
N GLU A 68 7.16 4.43 -10.10
CA GLU A 68 7.13 4.88 -11.50
C GLU A 68 5.80 5.55 -11.87
N SER A 69 4.73 5.16 -11.19
CA SER A 69 3.39 5.76 -11.32
C SER A 69 3.25 7.11 -10.60
N GLY A 70 4.26 7.50 -9.81
CA GLY A 70 4.34 8.77 -9.09
C GLY A 70 3.77 8.73 -7.67
N TYR A 71 3.60 7.54 -7.08
CA TYR A 71 3.28 7.39 -5.67
C TYR A 71 4.56 7.37 -4.84
N ARG A 72 4.50 7.93 -3.63
CA ARG A 72 5.54 7.71 -2.63
C ARG A 72 5.24 6.39 -1.93
N VAL A 73 6.16 5.43 -1.99
CA VAL A 73 5.96 4.10 -1.40
C VAL A 73 6.92 3.91 -0.23
N ILE A 74 6.37 3.69 0.96
CA ILE A 74 7.11 3.55 2.20
C ILE A 74 7.18 2.06 2.56
N PRO A 75 8.36 1.44 2.55
CA PRO A 75 8.50 0.03 2.88
C PRO A 75 8.36 -0.20 4.39
N VAL A 76 7.51 -1.17 4.76
CA VAL A 76 7.32 -1.60 6.15
C VAL A 76 7.76 -3.05 6.29
N ASN A 77 8.87 -3.27 6.98
CA ASN A 77 9.43 -4.58 7.26
C ASN A 77 10.36 -4.51 8.49
N PRO A 78 10.01 -5.15 9.63
CA PRO A 78 10.85 -5.17 10.83
C PRO A 78 12.29 -5.63 10.60
N GLY A 79 12.48 -6.67 9.77
CA GLY A 79 13.82 -7.23 9.51
C GLY A 79 14.73 -6.28 8.74
N LEU A 80 14.16 -5.46 7.84
CA LEU A 80 14.91 -4.41 7.14
C LEU A 80 15.12 -3.18 8.03
N ALA A 81 14.11 -2.81 8.81
CA ALA A 81 14.20 -1.68 9.74
C ALA A 81 15.29 -1.90 10.79
N LEU A 82 15.37 -3.09 11.38
CA LEU A 82 16.42 -3.47 12.34
C LEU A 82 17.84 -3.35 11.77
N ARG A 83 17.97 -3.49 10.44
CA ARG A 83 19.25 -3.37 9.72
C ARG A 83 19.48 -1.96 9.14
N ASN A 84 18.59 -1.00 9.43
CA ASN A 84 18.58 0.35 8.84
C ASN A 84 18.67 0.33 7.31
N GLU A 85 17.93 -0.59 6.72
CA GLU A 85 18.06 -0.93 5.31
C GLU A 85 16.97 -0.25 4.46
N SER A 86 17.34 0.31 3.30
CA SER A 86 16.40 0.99 2.38
C SER A 86 15.99 0.12 1.18
N VAL A 87 14.72 0.16 0.77
CA VAL A 87 14.21 -0.50 -0.44
C VAL A 87 13.95 0.56 -1.51
N ARG A 88 14.58 0.43 -2.69
CA ARG A 88 14.40 1.36 -3.83
C ARG A 88 14.48 2.86 -3.44
N GLY A 89 15.48 3.19 -2.61
CA GLY A 89 15.74 4.56 -2.16
C GLY A 89 14.87 5.07 -1.00
N GLU A 90 13.91 4.28 -0.51
CA GLU A 90 13.06 4.64 0.63
C GLU A 90 13.45 3.85 1.88
N ARG A 91 13.47 4.52 3.03
CA ARG A 91 13.83 3.91 4.32
C ARG A 91 12.76 2.91 4.75
N ALA A 92 13.18 1.72 5.20
CA ALA A 92 12.26 0.76 5.80
C ALA A 92 11.93 1.10 7.26
N TYR A 93 10.65 0.97 7.61
CA TYR A 93 10.12 1.12 8.97
C TYR A 93 9.73 -0.25 9.53
N ALA A 94 9.75 -0.38 10.86
CA ALA A 94 9.46 -1.66 11.49
C ALA A 94 7.95 -1.94 11.48
N SER A 95 7.16 -0.93 11.81
CA SER A 95 5.70 -0.96 11.81
C SER A 95 5.09 0.21 11.05
N LEU A 96 3.78 0.18 10.82
CA LEU A 96 3.05 1.32 10.25
C LEU A 96 3.06 2.54 11.19
N ALA A 97 3.09 2.32 12.50
CA ALA A 97 3.11 3.38 13.52
C ALA A 97 4.42 4.19 13.51
N ASP A 98 5.52 3.59 13.06
CA ASP A 98 6.83 4.26 13.00
C ASP A 98 6.96 5.23 11.82
N VAL A 99 5.99 5.25 10.91
CA VAL A 99 6.04 6.08 9.70
C VAL A 99 5.72 7.54 10.06
N PRO A 100 6.65 8.49 9.87
CA PRO A 100 6.49 9.87 10.34
C PRO A 100 5.65 10.75 9.41
N VAL A 101 4.95 10.15 8.44
CA VAL A 101 4.15 10.86 7.44
C VAL A 101 2.78 10.19 7.27
N PRO A 102 1.75 10.95 6.88
CA PRO A 102 0.42 10.38 6.65
C PRO A 102 0.44 9.29 5.56
N ILE A 103 -0.21 8.17 5.86
CA ILE A 103 -0.39 7.05 4.94
C ILE A 103 -1.81 7.12 4.36
N ASP A 104 -1.93 7.16 3.04
CA ASP A 104 -3.24 7.16 2.39
C ASP A 104 -3.75 5.73 2.11
N LEU A 105 -2.83 4.82 1.80
CA LEU A 105 -3.11 3.45 1.36
C LEU A 105 -2.11 2.48 1.98
N VAL A 106 -2.59 1.34 2.48
CA VAL A 106 -1.76 0.25 2.99
C VAL A 106 -1.85 -0.93 2.02
N ASP A 107 -0.73 -1.48 1.60
CA ASP A 107 -0.63 -2.62 0.69
C ASP A 107 0.15 -3.76 1.38
N VAL A 108 -0.50 -4.90 1.61
CA VAL A 108 -0.01 -5.97 2.49
C VAL A 108 0.39 -7.20 1.68
N PHE A 109 1.70 -7.51 1.65
CA PHE A 109 2.27 -8.69 0.98
C PHE A 109 2.59 -9.84 1.95
N ARG A 110 1.88 -9.94 3.07
CA ARG A 110 2.05 -11.02 4.06
C ARG A 110 1.07 -12.17 3.80
N ARG A 111 1.37 -13.34 4.37
CA ARG A 111 0.46 -14.49 4.33
C ARG A 111 -0.87 -14.11 5.00
N SER A 112 -1.99 -14.64 4.52
CA SER A 112 -3.34 -14.23 4.92
C SER A 112 -3.56 -14.25 6.43
N GLU A 113 -2.91 -15.15 7.18
CA GLU A 113 -3.03 -15.23 8.64
C GLU A 113 -2.42 -14.03 9.37
N ALA A 114 -1.39 -13.40 8.81
CA ALA A 114 -0.74 -12.20 9.35
C ALA A 114 -1.23 -10.91 8.66
N ALA A 115 -2.16 -11.04 7.71
CA ALA A 115 -2.66 -9.91 6.96
C ALA A 115 -3.72 -9.11 7.75
N GLY A 116 -4.44 -9.78 8.66
CA GLY A 116 -5.35 -9.12 9.61
C GLY A 116 -4.63 -8.11 10.50
N GLU A 117 -3.47 -8.45 11.04
CA GLU A 117 -2.67 -7.52 11.86
C GLU A 117 -2.24 -6.27 11.06
N GLY A 118 -1.86 -6.44 9.79
CA GLY A 118 -1.52 -5.30 8.91
C GLY A 118 -2.72 -4.41 8.58
N VAL A 119 -3.91 -5.00 8.48
CA VAL A 119 -5.19 -4.29 8.30
C VAL A 119 -5.53 -3.49 9.56
N ASP A 120 -5.44 -4.10 10.74
CA ASP A 120 -5.75 -3.47 12.02
C ASP A 120 -4.79 -2.30 12.31
N GLU A 121 -3.49 -2.48 12.08
CA GLU A 121 -2.51 -1.40 12.15
C GLU A 121 -2.81 -0.28 11.14
N GLY A 122 -3.25 -0.64 9.93
CA GLY A 122 -3.66 0.32 8.89
C GLY A 122 -4.83 1.21 9.33
N ILE A 123 -5.82 0.62 10.01
CA ILE A 123 -6.92 1.37 10.62
C ILE A 123 -6.40 2.30 11.72
N ALA A 124 -5.53 1.79 12.59
CA ALA A 124 -5.01 2.54 13.73
C ALA A 124 -4.22 3.79 13.32
N VAL A 125 -3.50 3.73 12.19
CA VAL A 125 -2.74 4.88 11.65
C VAL A 125 -3.56 5.79 10.73
N GLY A 126 -4.87 5.54 10.59
CA GLY A 126 -5.77 6.36 9.77
C GLY A 126 -5.64 6.14 8.26
N GLY A 127 -5.16 4.96 7.85
CA GLY A 127 -5.14 4.55 6.45
C GLY A 127 -6.55 4.55 5.84
N LYS A 128 -6.70 5.09 4.63
CA LYS A 128 -8.01 5.28 3.99
C LYS A 128 -8.46 4.04 3.20
N ALA A 129 -7.53 3.13 2.90
CA ALA A 129 -7.80 1.88 2.21
C ALA A 129 -6.66 0.87 2.45
N GLY A 130 -7.02 -0.42 2.40
CA GLY A 130 -6.11 -1.56 2.50
C GLY A 130 -6.23 -2.49 1.30
N TRP A 131 -5.08 -2.96 0.79
CA TRP A 131 -4.98 -4.06 -0.18
C TRP A 131 -4.36 -5.27 0.50
N VAL A 132 -5.02 -6.43 0.39
CA VAL A 132 -4.69 -7.68 1.10
C VAL A 132 -4.69 -8.88 0.16
#